data_AF-A0A6M0L4Q7-F1
#
_entry.id   AF-A0A6M0L4Q7-F1
#
_cell.length_a   1.000
_cell.length_b   1.000
_cell.length_c   1.000
_cell.angle_alpha   90.00
_cell.angle_beta   90.00
_cell.angle_gamma   90.00
#
_symmetry.space_group_name_H-M   'P 1'
#
loop_
_entity.id
_entity.type
_entity.pdbx_description
1 polymer ?
#
loop_
_entity_poly.entity_id
_entity_poly.type
_entity_poly.pdbx_seq_one_letter_code
_entity_poly.pdbx_strand_id
1 'polypeptide(L)' 'MLRILFYCIFMLVLVGVFLVIGLMIGYSILGDGNAFDVFNWHTWQHILDFLK' A
#
# COMPACT_ATOMS: atom_id res chain seq x y z
N MET A 1 11.56 8.18 27.16
CA MET A 1 11.60 6.99 26.29
C MET A 1 10.23 6.69 25.67
N LEU A 2 9.16 6.50 26.46
CA LEU A 2 7.80 6.17 25.95
C LEU A 2 7.22 7.15 24.92
N ARG A 3 7.40 8.47 25.13
CA ARG A 3 6.95 9.51 24.18
C ARG A 3 7.55 9.35 22.79
N ILE A 4 8.85 9.02 22.70
CA ILE A 4 9.54 8.86 21.42
C ILE A 4 9.00 7.64 20.68
N LEU A 5 8.78 6.54 21.39
CA LEU A 5 8.22 5.31 20.82
C LEU A 5 6.84 5.55 20.19
N PHE A 6 5.99 6.35 20.85
CA PHE A 6 4.70 6.75 20.32
C PHE A 6 4.83 7.51 18.99
N TYR A 7 5.72 8.50 18.90
CA TYR A 7 5.93 9.23 17.65
C TYR A 7 6.51 8.35 16.54
N CYS A 8 7.40 7.42 16.87
CA CYS A 8 7.94 6.47 15.89
C CYS A 8 6.84 5.57 15.31
N ILE A 9 5.99 5.00 16.18
CA ILE A 9 4.87 4.15 15.73
C ILE A 9 3.88 4.97 14.91
N PHE A 10 3.53 6.17 15.37
CA PHE A 10 2.63 7.06 14.64
C PHE A 10 3.17 7.40 13.25
N MET A 11 4.45 7.73 13.16
CA MET A 11 5.10 8.01 11.88
C MET A 11 5.11 6.79 10.95
N LEU A 12 5.38 5.59 11.48
CA LEU A 12 5.38 4.36 10.70
C LEU A 12 3.99 4.05 10.14
N VAL A 13 2.94 4.20 10.95
CA VAL A 13 1.55 4.06 10.50
C VAL A 13 1.22 5.09 9.42
N LEU A 14 1.62 6.35 9.62
CA LEU A 14 1.37 7.42 8.65
C LEU A 14 2.03 7.10 7.30
N VAL A 15 3.29 6.66 7.30
CA VAL A 15 4.00 6.22 6.09
C VAL A 15 3.28 5.05 5.43
N GLY A 16 2.85 4.05 6.19
CA GLY A 16 2.07 2.92 5.67
C GLY A 16 0.78 3.36 4.98
N VAL A 17 0.05 4.32 5.57
CA VAL A 17 -1.17 4.87 4.98
C VAL A 17 -0.87 5.60 3.67
N PHE A 18 0.16 6.45 3.64
CA PHE A 18 0.54 7.15 2.40
C PHE A 18 0.99 6.19 1.29
N LEU A 19 1.70 5.10 1.64
CA LEU A 19 2.09 4.07 0.68
C LEU A 19 0.86 3.37 0.08
N VAL A 20 -0.10 2.99 0.92
CA VAL A 20 -1.34 2.35 0.46
C VAL A 20 -2.12 3.29 -0.44
N ILE A 21 -2.28 4.57 -0.05
CA ILE A 21 -2.95 5.57 -0.89
C ILE A 21 -2.22 5.74 -2.23
N GLY A 22 -0.89 5.81 -2.22
CA GLY A 22 -0.09 5.87 -3.44
C GLY A 22 -0.29 4.66 -4.35
N LEU A 23 -0.34 3.46 -3.78
CA LEU A 23 -0.67 2.21 -4.48
C LEU A 23 -2.08 2.24 -5.08
N MET A 24 -3.08 2.68 -4.32
CA MET A 24 -4.46 2.80 -4.79
C MET A 24 -4.57 3.76 -5.99
N ILE A 25 -3.93 4.93 -5.87
CA ILE A 25 -3.89 5.94 -6.93
C ILE A 25 -3.17 5.39 -8.17
N GLY A 26 -1.98 4.81 -8.00
CA GLY A 26 -1.21 4.26 -9.12
C GLY A 26 -1.94 3.12 -9.82
N TYR A 27 -2.46 2.15 -9.06
CA TYR A 27 -3.17 0.99 -9.60
C TYR A 27 -4.46 1.38 -10.32
N SER A 28 -5.20 2.37 -9.80
CA SER A 28 -6.46 2.79 -10.42
C SER A 28 -6.32 3.78 -11.56
N ILE A 29 -5.43 4.78 -11.44
CA ILE A 29 -5.28 5.83 -12.44
C ILE A 29 -4.35 5.40 -13.57
N LEU A 30 -3.25 4.70 -13.25
CA LEU A 30 -2.27 4.27 -14.26
C LEU A 30 -2.53 2.85 -14.77
N GLY A 31 -3.13 2.00 -13.93
CA GLY A 31 -3.32 0.58 -14.22
C GLY A 31 -4.75 0.18 -14.63
N ASP A 32 -5.68 1.14 -14.74
CA ASP A 32 -7.11 0.93 -15.03
C ASP A 32 -7.82 -0.06 -14.08
N GLY A 33 -7.23 -0.40 -12.94
CA GLY A 33 -7.77 -1.33 -11.96
C GLY A 33 -8.68 -0.66 -10.92
N ASN A 34 -9.41 -1.44 -10.12
CA ASN A 34 -10.15 -0.85 -9.00
C ASN A 34 -9.17 -0.47 -7.89
N ALA A 35 -9.28 0.74 -7.34
CA ALA A 35 -8.42 1.21 -6.26
C ALA A 35 -8.38 0.25 -5.05
N PHE A 36 -9.48 -0.45 -4.75
CA PHE A 36 -9.54 -1.39 -3.62
C PHE A 36 -8.91 -2.75 -3.91
N ASP A 37 -8.60 -3.08 -5.16
CA ASP A 37 -7.98 -4.36 -5.52
C ASP A 37 -6.55 -4.47 -5.00
N VAL A 38 -5.92 -3.38 -4.56
CA VAL A 38 -4.61 -3.43 -3.89
C VAL A 38 -4.64 -4.23 -2.58
N PHE A 39 -5.82 -4.37 -1.97
CA PHE A 39 -6.03 -5.22 -0.79
C PHE A 39 -6.37 -6.68 -1.14
N ASN A 40 -6.60 -6.97 -2.42
CA ASN A 40 -6.92 -8.31 -2.89
C ASN A 40 -5.63 -9.09 -3.18
N TRP A 41 -5.43 -10.22 -2.49
CA TRP A 41 -4.28 -11.08 -2.72
C TRP A 41 -4.16 -11.58 -4.16
N HIS A 42 -5.28 -11.74 -4.87
CA HIS A 42 -5.25 -12.18 -6.27
C HIS A 42 -4.53 -11.19 -7.20
N THR A 43 -4.65 -9.88 -6.93
CA THR A 43 -3.92 -8.82 -7.65
C THR A 43 -2.42 -9.00 -7.55
N TRP A 44 -1.93 -9.34 -6.35
CA TRP A 44 -0.51 -9.58 -6.12
C TRP A 44 -0.03 -10.86 -6.80
N GLN A 45 -0.85 -11.92 -6.80
CA GLN A 45 -0.54 -13.11 -7.59
C GLN A 45 -0.42 -12.79 -9.07
N HIS A 46 -1.34 -12.00 -9.63
CA HIS A 46 -1.30 -11.58 -11.03
C HIS A 46 -0.01 -10.80 -11.36
N ILE A 47 0.41 -9.90 -10.47
CA ILE A 47 1.69 -9.16 -10.62
C ILE A 47 2.89 -10.10 -10.54
N LEU A 48 2.90 -11.04 -9.60
CA LEU A 48 4.00 -12.00 -9.44
C LEU A 48 4.08 -12.98 -10.62
N ASP A 49 2.93 -13.33 -11.20
CA ASP A 49 2.86 -14.16 -12.41
C ASP A 49 3.52 -13.47 -13.61
N PHE A 50 3.50 -12.13 -13.70
CA PHE A 50 4.24 -11.39 -14.73
C PHE A 50 5.77 -11.44 -14.57
N LEU A 51 6.26 -11.64 -13.35
CA LEU A 51 7.70 -11.71 -13.07
C LEU A 51 8.30 -13.11 -13.30
N LYS A 52 7.45 -14.12 -13.45
CA LYS A 52 7.83 -15.51 -13.70
C LYS A 52 8.16 -15.74 -15.17
#